data_AF-A0AAD5XNI0-F1
#
_entry.id   AF-A0AAD5XNI0-F1
#
_cell.length_a   1.000
_cell.length_b   1.000
_cell.length_c   1.000
_cell.angle_alpha   90.00
_cell.angle_beta   90.00
_cell.angle_gamma   90.00
#
_symmetry.space_group_name_H-M   'P 1'
#
loop_
_entity.id
_entity.type
_entity.pdbx_description
1 polymer ?
#
loop_
_entity_poly.entity_id
_entity_poly.type
_entity_poly.pdbx_seq_one_letter_code
_entity_poly.pdbx_strand_id
1 'polypeptide(L)'
;MHIPSFPLVVVSCMALIARAAVLPMPARLVDMTARQVVATPTLPVGVSGCAFTVGGELGDFFIPQFLANSTDAAARCASKAAQLAAVTIENFLSVSQGVYDCVGPNQSVSIDSWNGDSYAETNMTFITGSTSGPGAITAITPDLIGTPIKYLCQWTAPAPTK
;
A
#
# COMPACT_ATOMS: atom_id res chain seq x y z
N MET A 1 -51.08 -12.56 39.46
CA MET A 1 -49.93 -12.10 38.64
C MET A 1 -49.01 -11.33 39.57
N HIS A 2 -47.85 -11.88 39.92
CA HIS A 2 -46.91 -11.34 40.90
C HIS A 2 -45.60 -11.09 40.15
N ILE A 3 -45.18 -9.83 40.05
CA ILE A 3 -43.92 -9.42 39.41
C ILE A 3 -42.90 -9.21 40.54
N PRO A 4 -41.87 -10.05 40.70
CA PRO A 4 -40.83 -9.79 41.68
C PRO A 4 -39.92 -8.66 41.19
N SER A 5 -39.67 -7.71 42.08
CA SER A 5 -38.78 -6.57 41.89
C SER A 5 -37.32 -7.01 42.03
N PHE A 6 -36.48 -6.71 41.04
CA PHE A 6 -35.03 -6.92 41.11
C PHE A 6 -34.33 -5.66 41.62
N PRO A 7 -33.37 -5.75 42.56
CA PRO A 7 -32.58 -4.60 42.97
C PRO A 7 -31.50 -4.24 41.94
N LEU A 8 -31.46 -2.97 41.56
CA LEU A 8 -30.41 -2.33 40.79
C LEU A 8 -29.11 -2.29 41.61
N VAL A 9 -28.14 -3.11 41.25
CA VAL A 9 -26.77 -3.02 41.77
C VAL A 9 -26.03 -1.95 40.98
N VAL A 10 -25.87 -0.78 41.58
CA VAL A 10 -25.01 0.30 41.06
C VAL A 10 -23.56 -0.06 41.38
N VAL A 11 -22.84 -0.62 40.40
CA VAL A 11 -21.40 -0.84 40.49
C VAL A 11 -20.69 0.50 40.28
N SER A 12 -20.29 1.11 41.38
CA SER A 12 -19.44 2.30 41.43
C SER A 12 -18.01 1.94 41.00
N CYS A 13 -17.64 2.17 39.74
CA CYS A 13 -16.25 2.12 39.30
C CYS A 13 -15.48 3.31 39.91
N MET A 14 -14.70 3.04 40.97
CA MET A 14 -13.66 3.93 41.43
C MET A 14 -12.61 4.10 40.32
N ALA A 15 -12.44 5.33 39.84
CA ALA A 15 -11.35 5.71 38.96
C ALA A 15 -10.02 5.61 39.71
N LEU A 16 -9.21 4.61 39.34
CA LEU A 16 -7.84 4.49 39.78
C LEU A 16 -7.00 5.55 39.04
N ILE A 17 -6.67 6.66 39.72
CA ILE A 17 -5.75 7.67 39.18
C ILE A 17 -4.33 7.09 39.29
N ALA A 18 -3.89 6.40 38.23
CA ALA A 18 -2.49 6.07 38.06
C ALA A 18 -1.73 7.35 37.71
N ARG A 19 -0.92 7.86 38.65
CA ARG A 19 0.08 8.89 38.36
C ARG A 19 1.15 8.28 37.46
N ALA A 20 1.02 8.46 36.16
CA ALA A 20 2.09 8.17 35.22
C ALA A 20 3.22 9.17 35.46
N ALA A 21 4.38 8.66 35.89
CA ALA A 21 5.62 9.41 35.88
C ALA A 21 5.97 9.73 34.42
N VAL A 22 5.83 11.00 34.04
CA VAL A 22 6.29 11.52 32.75
C VAL A 22 7.82 11.54 32.80
N LEU A 23 8.44 10.48 32.28
CA LEU A 23 9.86 10.52 31.92
C LEU A 23 10.01 11.40 30.67
N PRO A 24 10.95 12.35 30.64
CA PRO A 24 11.22 13.15 29.46
C PRO A 24 11.75 12.22 28.36
N MET A 25 10.92 11.97 27.34
CA MET A 25 11.40 11.37 26.09
C MET A 25 12.37 12.35 25.43
N PRO A 26 13.54 11.89 24.94
CA PRO A 26 14.35 12.72 24.06
C PRO A 26 13.53 12.96 22.80
N ALA A 27 13.11 14.20 22.60
CA ALA A 27 12.60 14.68 21.33
C ALA A 27 13.71 14.56 20.29
N ARG A 28 13.84 13.39 19.67
CA ARG A 28 14.44 13.30 18.33
C ARG A 28 13.46 13.99 17.41
N LEU A 29 13.69 15.28 17.23
CA LEU A 29 13.20 16.06 16.10
C LEU A 29 13.71 15.34 14.85
N VAL A 30 12.95 14.38 14.34
CA VAL A 30 13.19 13.82 13.01
C VAL A 30 12.79 14.93 12.06
N ASP A 31 13.80 15.62 11.57
CA ASP A 31 13.70 16.62 10.53
C ASP A 31 12.99 16.01 9.31
N MET A 32 11.68 16.23 9.20
CA MET A 32 10.85 15.83 8.05
C MET A 32 10.98 16.83 6.89
N THR A 33 12.08 17.60 6.79
CA THR A 33 12.29 18.56 5.70
C THR A 33 13.32 18.14 4.66
N ALA A 34 13.65 16.86 4.57
CA ALA A 34 14.22 16.33 3.34
C ALA A 34 13.07 15.84 2.43
N ARG A 35 12.42 16.77 1.72
CA ARG A 35 11.76 16.43 0.45
C ARG A 35 12.89 16.08 -0.51
N GLN A 36 13.45 14.88 -0.34
CA GLN A 36 14.44 14.35 -1.26
C GLN A 36 13.74 14.34 -2.62
N VAL A 37 14.25 15.14 -3.54
CA VAL A 37 13.95 15.00 -4.96
C VAL A 37 14.58 13.67 -5.35
N VAL A 38 13.89 12.58 -5.04
CA VAL A 38 14.22 11.25 -5.52
C VAL A 38 14.13 11.36 -7.02
N ALA A 39 15.27 11.20 -7.69
CA ALA A 39 15.33 11.20 -9.14
C ALA A 39 14.21 10.29 -9.65
N THR A 40 13.31 10.81 -10.48
CA THR A 40 12.26 9.98 -11.08
C THR A 40 12.99 8.87 -11.84
N PRO A 41 12.82 7.60 -11.45
CA PRO A 41 13.51 6.52 -12.13
C PRO A 41 13.14 6.59 -13.61
N THR A 42 14.17 6.65 -14.45
CA THR A 42 13.96 6.77 -15.89
C THR A 42 13.42 5.43 -16.37
N LEU A 43 12.20 5.43 -16.91
CA LEU A 43 11.63 4.22 -17.49
C LEU A 43 12.53 3.70 -18.62
N PRO A 44 12.78 2.37 -18.69
CA PRO A 44 13.46 1.78 -19.84
C PRO A 44 12.74 2.12 -21.14
N VAL A 45 13.49 2.19 -22.24
CA VAL A 45 12.92 2.48 -23.57
C VAL A 45 11.83 1.46 -23.89
N GLY A 46 10.64 1.95 -24.25
CA GLY A 46 9.47 1.11 -24.55
C GLY A 46 8.54 0.87 -23.35
N VAL A 47 8.83 1.45 -22.19
CA VAL A 47 7.89 1.52 -21.07
C VAL A 47 7.34 2.95 -20.98
N SER A 48 6.03 3.07 -21.15
CA SER A 48 5.27 4.31 -20.93
C SER A 48 4.38 4.13 -19.71
N GLY A 49 4.41 5.10 -18.80
CA GLY A 49 3.71 5.02 -17.52
C GLY A 49 4.33 5.94 -16.48
N CYS A 50 3.94 5.72 -15.23
CA CYS A 50 4.50 6.41 -14.07
C CYS A 50 5.48 5.48 -13.35
N ALA A 51 6.63 6.00 -12.90
CA ALA A 51 7.66 5.22 -12.20
C ALA A 51 8.14 5.95 -10.95
N PHE A 52 8.47 5.18 -9.92
CA PHE A 52 8.93 5.70 -8.64
C PHE A 52 9.84 4.68 -7.93
N THR A 53 10.77 5.19 -7.14
CA THR A 53 11.72 4.38 -6.38
C THR A 53 11.35 4.42 -4.91
N VAL A 54 11.29 3.26 -4.27
CA VAL A 54 11.08 3.14 -2.84
C VAL A 54 12.43 2.87 -2.21
N GLY A 55 12.94 3.86 -1.45
CA GLY A 55 14.16 3.79 -0.64
C GLY A 55 15.22 2.80 -1.08
N GLY A 56 16.04 3.14 -2.08
CA GLY A 56 17.29 2.48 -2.49
C GLY A 56 17.24 0.97 -2.79
N GLU A 57 16.97 0.16 -1.77
CA GLU A 57 16.95 -1.30 -1.78
C GLU A 57 15.53 -1.88 -1.73
N LEU A 58 14.52 -1.08 -1.35
CA LEU A 58 13.13 -1.56 -1.19
C LEU A 58 12.38 -1.72 -2.54
N GLY A 59 12.99 -1.25 -3.63
CA GLY A 59 12.62 -1.58 -4.99
C GLY A 59 12.27 -0.38 -5.87
N ASP A 60 12.41 -0.59 -7.17
CA ASP A 60 11.93 0.32 -8.21
C ASP A 60 10.59 -0.18 -8.76
N PHE A 61 9.61 0.70 -8.80
CA PHE A 61 8.24 0.39 -9.18
C PHE A 61 7.77 1.23 -10.34
N PHE A 62 6.81 0.71 -11.10
CA PHE A 62 6.13 1.47 -12.14
C PHE A 62 4.72 0.96 -12.40
N ILE A 63 3.89 1.87 -12.91
CA ILE A 63 2.51 1.61 -13.34
C ILE A 63 2.45 1.94 -14.82
N PRO A 64 2.31 0.92 -15.70
CA PRO A 64 2.17 1.14 -17.13
C PRO A 64 0.93 1.96 -17.46
N GLN A 65 0.98 2.71 -18.57
CA GLN A 65 -0.17 3.47 -19.06
C GLN A 65 -1.32 2.57 -19.55
N PHE A 66 -1.02 1.31 -19.90
CA PHE A 66 -1.99 0.36 -20.44
C PHE A 66 -2.60 -0.46 -19.32
N LEU A 67 -3.93 -0.61 -19.36
CA LEU A 67 -4.68 -1.48 -18.47
C LEU A 67 -4.52 -2.94 -18.89
N ALA A 68 -4.71 -3.85 -17.94
CA ALA A 68 -4.74 -5.29 -18.19
C ALA A 68 -5.79 -5.95 -17.31
N ASN A 69 -6.30 -7.10 -17.73
CA ASN A 69 -7.06 -7.96 -16.83
C ASN A 69 -6.15 -8.40 -15.69
N SER A 70 -6.71 -8.60 -14.50
CA SER A 70 -5.93 -9.05 -13.32
C SER A 70 -5.12 -10.32 -13.60
N THR A 71 -5.70 -11.27 -14.35
CA THR A 71 -5.03 -12.52 -14.77
C THR A 71 -3.82 -12.31 -15.67
N ASP A 72 -3.79 -11.20 -16.42
CA ASP A 72 -2.75 -10.92 -17.40
C ASP A 72 -1.68 -9.97 -16.85
N ALA A 73 -1.95 -9.31 -15.72
CA ALA A 73 -1.08 -8.28 -15.15
C ALA A 73 0.36 -8.78 -14.93
N ALA A 74 0.52 -9.98 -14.37
CA ALA A 74 1.82 -10.61 -14.18
C ALA A 74 2.57 -10.84 -15.50
N ALA A 75 1.88 -11.36 -16.52
CA ALA A 75 2.47 -11.55 -17.84
C ALA A 75 2.85 -10.22 -18.51
N ARG A 76 2.07 -9.15 -18.29
CA ARG A 76 2.38 -7.80 -18.77
C ARG A 76 3.61 -7.21 -18.10
N CYS A 77 3.78 -7.37 -16.79
CA CYS A 77 5.02 -6.99 -16.11
C CYS A 77 6.20 -7.83 -16.64
N ALA A 78 6.03 -9.14 -16.80
CA ALA A 78 7.07 -10.04 -17.32
C ALA A 78 7.55 -9.66 -18.72
N SER A 79 6.65 -9.19 -19.60
CA SER A 79 7.01 -8.69 -20.94
C SER A 79 7.97 -7.49 -20.93
N LYS A 80 8.17 -6.88 -19.76
CA LYS A 80 9.04 -5.74 -19.52
C LYS A 80 10.24 -6.10 -18.65
N ALA A 81 10.55 -7.39 -18.43
CA ALA A 81 11.59 -7.81 -17.47
C ALA A 81 11.32 -7.29 -16.04
N ALA A 82 10.04 -7.24 -15.66
CA ALA A 82 9.57 -6.91 -14.33
C ALA A 82 8.65 -8.03 -13.81
N GLN A 83 8.28 -7.97 -12.54
CA GLN A 83 7.27 -8.84 -11.94
C GLN A 83 6.09 -8.01 -11.44
N LEU A 84 4.95 -8.65 -11.22
CA LEU A 84 3.87 -8.01 -10.49
C LEU A 84 4.36 -7.71 -9.06
N ALA A 85 4.07 -6.52 -8.56
CA ALA A 85 4.72 -6.03 -7.36
C ALA A 85 4.27 -6.77 -6.10
N ALA A 86 5.23 -7.24 -5.32
CA ALA A 86 5.00 -7.68 -3.95
C ALA A 86 5.05 -6.46 -3.01
N VAL A 87 3.94 -6.20 -2.32
CA VAL A 87 3.88 -5.12 -1.33
C VAL A 87 4.12 -5.73 0.04
N THR A 88 4.99 -5.12 0.84
CA THR A 88 5.33 -5.59 2.19
C THR A 88 5.17 -4.46 3.18
N ILE A 89 5.14 -4.77 4.47
CA ILE A 89 5.04 -3.79 5.54
C ILE A 89 6.19 -2.77 5.49
N GLU A 90 7.38 -3.20 5.04
CA GLU A 90 8.57 -2.36 4.93
C GLU A 90 8.46 -1.33 3.79
N ASN A 91 7.86 -1.70 2.66
CA ASN A 91 7.73 -0.80 1.51
C ASN A 91 6.36 -0.10 1.42
N PHE A 92 5.38 -0.50 2.23
CA PHE A 92 3.98 -0.12 2.12
C PHE A 92 3.73 1.39 2.07
N LEU A 93 4.33 2.17 2.96
CA LEU A 93 4.09 3.62 3.03
C LEU A 93 4.59 4.34 1.77
N SER A 94 5.78 3.98 1.32
CA SER A 94 6.39 4.57 0.12
C SER A 94 5.70 4.11 -1.16
N VAL A 95 5.29 2.84 -1.24
CA VAL A 95 4.43 2.33 -2.32
C VAL A 95 3.10 3.07 -2.32
N SER A 96 2.49 3.28 -1.16
CA SER A 96 1.21 4.01 -1.05
C SER A 96 1.30 5.42 -1.63
N GLN A 97 2.36 6.15 -1.25
CA GLN A 97 2.59 7.50 -1.78
C GLN A 97 2.87 7.49 -3.27
N GLY A 98 3.75 6.60 -3.75
CA GLY A 98 4.10 6.51 -5.17
C GLY A 98 2.91 6.12 -6.05
N VAL A 99 2.11 5.15 -5.61
CA VAL A 99 0.87 4.78 -6.29
C VAL A 99 -0.11 5.97 -6.30
N TYR A 100 -0.33 6.63 -5.16
CA TYR A 100 -1.20 7.81 -5.10
C TYR A 100 -0.76 8.91 -6.07
N ASP A 101 0.54 9.23 -6.13
CA ASP A 101 1.08 10.24 -7.03
C ASP A 101 0.95 9.85 -8.51
N CYS A 102 1.03 8.55 -8.80
CA CYS A 102 0.91 8.03 -10.16
C CYS A 102 -0.53 7.92 -10.67
N VAL A 103 -1.47 7.46 -9.83
CA VAL A 103 -2.83 7.14 -10.29
C VAL A 103 -3.89 8.08 -9.76
N GLY A 104 -3.63 8.79 -8.67
CA GLY A 104 -4.56 9.68 -7.99
C GLY A 104 -5.37 9.00 -6.87
N PRO A 105 -6.33 9.75 -6.28
CA PRO A 105 -7.14 9.29 -5.16
C PRO A 105 -8.21 8.28 -5.57
N ASN A 106 -8.61 7.40 -4.64
CA ASN A 106 -9.68 6.41 -4.82
C ASN A 106 -9.51 5.54 -6.07
N GLN A 107 -8.29 5.11 -6.34
CA GLN A 107 -7.93 4.25 -7.47
C GLN A 107 -7.46 2.89 -6.99
N SER A 108 -7.62 1.89 -7.86
CA SER A 108 -7.20 0.51 -7.59
C SER A 108 -6.08 0.10 -8.55
N VAL A 109 -5.08 -0.62 -8.04
CA VAL A 109 -4.01 -1.24 -8.82
C VAL A 109 -3.80 -2.69 -8.39
N SER A 110 -3.66 -3.59 -9.37
CA SER A 110 -3.32 -5.00 -9.10
C SER A 110 -1.91 -5.11 -8.55
N ILE A 111 -1.73 -5.99 -7.56
CA ILE A 111 -0.45 -6.38 -6.96
C ILE A 111 -0.36 -7.90 -6.90
N ASP A 112 0.82 -8.44 -6.63
CA ASP A 112 1.06 -9.88 -6.53
C ASP A 112 0.69 -10.42 -5.16
N SER A 113 1.19 -9.77 -4.12
CA SER A 113 1.09 -10.26 -2.74
C SER A 113 1.16 -9.13 -1.72
N TRP A 114 0.68 -9.44 -0.52
CA TRP A 114 0.89 -8.65 0.70
C TRP A 114 1.69 -9.43 1.71
N ASN A 115 2.86 -8.93 2.10
CA ASN A 115 3.79 -9.62 2.99
C ASN A 115 4.15 -11.04 2.51
N GLY A 116 4.23 -11.22 1.19
CA GLY A 116 4.53 -12.52 0.58
C GLY A 116 3.37 -13.51 0.56
N ASP A 117 2.18 -13.12 1.00
CA ASP A 117 0.96 -13.93 0.92
C ASP A 117 0.04 -13.40 -0.18
N SER A 118 -0.46 -14.29 -1.03
CA SER A 118 -1.48 -14.00 -2.05
C SER A 118 -2.89 -14.36 -1.58
N TYR A 119 -3.03 -15.02 -0.42
CA TYR A 119 -4.28 -15.57 0.11
C TYR A 119 -5.00 -16.52 -0.86
N ALA A 120 -4.23 -17.19 -1.74
CA ALA A 120 -4.74 -17.99 -2.86
C ALA A 120 -5.59 -17.21 -3.87
N GLU A 121 -5.49 -15.88 -3.87
CA GLU A 121 -6.20 -14.99 -4.78
C GLU A 121 -5.32 -14.62 -5.97
N THR A 122 -5.96 -14.41 -7.12
CA THR A 122 -5.28 -14.03 -8.38
C THR A 122 -5.37 -12.53 -8.67
N ASN A 123 -6.02 -11.78 -7.79
CA ASN A 123 -6.45 -10.40 -8.01
C ASN A 123 -6.25 -9.52 -6.75
N MET A 124 -5.18 -9.77 -5.99
CA MET A 124 -4.78 -8.87 -4.91
C MET A 124 -4.67 -7.43 -5.43
N THR A 125 -5.24 -6.51 -4.67
CA THR A 125 -5.38 -5.12 -5.11
C THR A 125 -5.00 -4.15 -4.01
N PHE A 126 -4.24 -3.15 -4.42
CA PHE A 126 -3.93 -1.96 -3.63
C PHE A 126 -4.90 -0.84 -4.01
N ILE A 127 -5.49 -0.17 -3.03
CA ILE A 127 -6.46 0.92 -3.21
C ILE A 127 -5.90 2.19 -2.57
N THR A 128 -5.83 3.27 -3.34
CA THR A 128 -5.44 4.59 -2.82
C THR A 128 -6.60 5.23 -2.04
N GLY A 129 -6.27 5.95 -0.96
CA GLY A 129 -7.26 6.72 -0.21
C GLY A 129 -7.78 7.94 -0.98
N SER A 130 -8.76 8.63 -0.41
CA SER A 130 -9.28 9.90 -0.96
C SER A 130 -8.30 11.07 -0.81
N THR A 131 -7.27 10.91 0.02
CA THR A 131 -6.16 11.85 0.24
C THR A 131 -4.84 11.09 0.22
N SER A 132 -3.73 11.81 0.02
CA SER A 132 -2.39 11.23 0.12
C SER A 132 -2.17 10.61 1.50
N GLY A 133 -1.54 9.45 1.56
CA GLY A 133 -1.33 8.70 2.79
C GLY A 133 -1.38 7.19 2.56
N PRO A 134 -1.46 6.40 3.64
CA PRO A 134 -1.57 4.95 3.56
C PRO A 134 -2.81 4.53 2.74
N GLY A 135 -2.62 3.62 1.80
CA GLY A 135 -3.73 2.98 1.08
C GLY A 135 -4.35 1.84 1.87
N ALA A 136 -5.11 1.00 1.17
CA ALA A 136 -5.63 -0.26 1.68
C ALA A 136 -5.23 -1.41 0.74
N ILE A 137 -5.07 -2.61 1.29
CA ILE A 137 -4.89 -3.82 0.50
C ILE A 137 -6.10 -4.70 0.71
N THR A 138 -6.61 -5.25 -0.38
CA THR A 138 -7.69 -6.23 -0.35
C THR A 138 -7.32 -7.45 -1.18
N ALA A 139 -7.67 -8.63 -0.67
CA ALA A 139 -7.57 -9.89 -1.39
C ALA A 139 -8.72 -10.04 -2.42
N ILE A 140 -9.74 -9.20 -2.33
CA ILE A 140 -10.91 -9.22 -3.22
C ILE A 140 -11.21 -7.79 -3.64
N THR A 141 -11.08 -7.49 -4.92
CA THR A 141 -11.76 -6.31 -5.50
C THR A 141 -13.08 -6.78 -6.08
N PRO A 142 -14.21 -6.26 -5.60
CA PRO A 142 -15.49 -6.45 -6.26
C PRO A 142 -15.50 -5.58 -7.51
N ASP A 143 -14.89 -6.04 -8.60
CA ASP A 143 -15.42 -5.82 -9.94
C ASP A 143 -14.69 -6.67 -10.99
N LEU A 144 -15.38 -7.77 -11.32
CA LEU A 144 -15.42 -8.40 -12.64
C LEU A 144 -14.06 -8.88 -13.17
N ILE A 145 -13.76 -10.16 -12.93
CA ILE A 145 -12.88 -10.97 -13.77
C ILE A 145 -13.12 -10.58 -15.24
N GLY A 146 -12.13 -9.96 -15.89
CA GLY A 146 -12.23 -9.46 -17.27
C GLY A 146 -12.34 -7.92 -17.43
N THR A 147 -12.36 -7.15 -16.35
CA THR A 147 -12.24 -5.68 -16.45
C THR A 147 -10.78 -5.27 -16.47
N PRO A 148 -10.37 -4.45 -17.45
CA PRO A 148 -9.01 -3.91 -17.47
C PRO A 148 -8.79 -2.99 -16.26
N ILE A 149 -7.79 -3.31 -15.45
CA ILE A 149 -7.34 -2.52 -14.29
C ILE A 149 -5.90 -2.05 -14.49
N LYS A 150 -5.51 -1.04 -13.70
CA LYS A 150 -4.10 -0.67 -13.55
C LYS A 150 -3.39 -1.76 -12.73
N TYR A 151 -2.09 -1.91 -12.92
CA TYR A 151 -1.29 -2.88 -12.20
C TYR A 151 0.08 -2.29 -11.87
N LEU A 152 0.61 -2.70 -10.72
CA LEU A 152 1.89 -2.24 -10.21
C LEU A 152 2.95 -3.28 -10.54
N CYS A 153 3.97 -2.88 -11.29
CA CYS A 153 5.12 -3.72 -11.59
C CYS A 153 6.32 -3.31 -10.72
N GLN A 154 7.16 -4.29 -10.39
CA GLN A 154 8.43 -4.12 -9.71
C GLN A 154 9.54 -4.71 -10.57
N TRP A 155 10.66 -4.00 -10.71
CA TRP A 155 11.83 -4.50 -11.45
C TRP A 155 12.50 -5.67 -10.68
N THR A 156 12.88 -6.74 -11.38
CA THR A 156 13.47 -7.97 -10.79
C THR A 156 14.99 -7.93 -10.59
N ALA A 157 15.64 -6.87 -11.09
CA ALA A 157 17.05 -6.53 -10.95
C ALA A 157 17.13 -4.99 -10.91
N PRO A 158 18.24 -4.33 -10.49
CA PRO A 158 18.31 -2.88 -10.59
C PRO A 158 17.91 -2.48 -12.01
N ALA A 159 16.94 -1.56 -12.12
CA ALA A 159 16.33 -1.20 -13.39
C ALA A 159 17.44 -0.98 -14.42
N PRO A 160 17.31 -1.52 -15.66
CA PRO A 160 18.40 -1.45 -16.62
C PRO A 160 18.81 0.02 -16.78
N THR A 161 19.99 0.34 -16.24
CA THR A 161 20.58 1.66 -16.30
C THR A 161 21.09 1.84 -17.71
N LYS A 162 20.63 2.92 -18.36
CA LYS A 162 21.20 3.36 -19.62
C LYS A 162 22.52 4.09 -19.38
#